data_AF-D2TQ71-F1
#
_entry.id   AF-D2TQ71-F1
#
_cell.length_a   1.000
_cell.length_b   1.000
_cell.length_c   1.000
_cell.angle_alpha   90.00
_cell.angle_beta   90.00
_cell.angle_gamma   90.00
#
_symmetry.space_group_name_H-M   'P 1'
#
loop_
_entity.id
_entity.type
_entity.pdbx_description
1 polymer ?
#
loop_
_entity_poly.entity_id
_entity_poly.type
_entity_poly.pdbx_seq_one_letter_code
_entity_poly.pdbx_strand_id
1 'polypeptide(L)'
;MASTDTPGRGSFRGVPFLVYQEQRERGGRNIVRREYPLRESGGADDLGPKLPEFTFTVLVTGDDLQTQRSRLRDALRAPGAGELMHPDYGTLNVLINSFESRYNASEQGTVEFTINVIPASDDTAPSVAEDTAAALEQKSGSAMNQLFNTLSDGWTVISDGLHDVQAMTDTISDKIDALENAVSGMGIVQDISAFTASFTALKGNAAALINAPRRMAESLAGMFAVLTGLPGDPSLSLTGKAGTPSGSLTTNRDSMAEQAMPQLYRTLSSLRYTLSEQDDPQRLIGLTPAAQKNIRLLRSVMQSATLVSQAQTVGKLLDQVIRQNTTHVQDTDRSGGLAWLESSADVQRINRDLSDAMEQQVLDLSAQGYTGTALALRDAGLALTEDLTTRSVHLPGAFQVMVRTTEPALVTLYRATGNSSRWQYFVRRNNISDPVFVPGGRSVEVISEQQD
;
A
#
# COMPACT_ATOMS: atom_id res chain seq x y z
N MET A 1 44.55 -41.19 21.11
CA MET A 1 43.69 -40.20 20.41
C MET A 1 43.99 -40.32 18.93
N ALA A 2 43.13 -41.03 18.20
CA ALA A 2 43.19 -41.15 16.73
C ALA A 2 41.83 -40.65 16.23
N SER A 3 41.84 -39.61 15.39
CA SER A 3 40.64 -39.00 14.83
C SER A 3 39.89 -40.01 13.96
N THR A 4 38.70 -40.39 14.39
CA THR A 4 37.71 -41.22 13.68
C THR A 4 37.03 -40.43 12.55
N ASP A 5 37.81 -39.90 11.61
CA ASP A 5 37.26 -39.24 10.44
C ASP A 5 37.45 -40.14 9.22
N THR A 6 36.42 -40.93 8.91
CA THR A 6 36.38 -41.68 7.66
C THR A 6 35.97 -40.69 6.57
N PRO A 7 36.83 -40.37 5.59
CA PRO A 7 36.52 -39.37 4.57
C PRO A 7 35.26 -39.79 3.79
N GLY A 8 34.32 -38.85 3.62
CA GLY A 8 33.10 -39.05 2.82
C GLY A 8 31.80 -39.29 3.58
N ARG A 9 31.75 -39.17 4.93
CA ARG A 9 30.50 -39.30 5.70
C ARG A 9 29.63 -38.05 5.61
N GLY A 10 28.42 -38.19 5.06
CA GLY A 10 27.38 -37.17 5.07
C GLY A 10 26.11 -37.64 5.77
N SER A 11 25.15 -36.74 5.92
CA SER A 11 23.81 -37.09 6.40
C SER A 11 22.73 -36.23 5.74
N PHE A 12 21.53 -36.80 5.60
CA PHE A 12 20.35 -36.05 5.16
C PHE A 12 19.21 -36.30 6.15
N ARG A 13 18.67 -35.23 6.76
CA ARG A 13 17.68 -35.32 7.85
C ARG A 13 18.10 -36.30 8.95
N GLY A 14 19.40 -36.31 9.28
CA GLY A 14 19.99 -37.20 10.28
C GLY A 14 20.22 -38.65 9.83
N VAL A 15 19.88 -39.03 8.59
CA VAL A 15 20.18 -40.35 8.03
C VAL A 15 21.60 -40.33 7.42
N PRO A 16 22.54 -41.14 7.93
CA PRO A 16 23.92 -41.13 7.44
C PRO A 16 24.06 -41.82 6.08
N PHE A 17 24.98 -41.32 5.26
CA PHE A 17 25.38 -41.92 3.98
C PHE A 17 26.87 -41.68 3.72
N LEU A 18 27.46 -42.39 2.75
CA LEU A 18 28.84 -42.19 2.29
C LEU A 18 28.84 -41.63 0.87
N VAL A 19 29.51 -40.51 0.62
CA VAL A 19 29.65 -39.94 -0.73
C VAL A 19 30.58 -40.82 -1.57
N TYR A 20 30.19 -41.09 -2.82
CA TYR A 20 30.87 -42.04 -3.70
C TYR A 20 30.85 -41.59 -5.16
N GLN A 21 31.98 -41.82 -5.86
CA GLN A 21 32.18 -41.56 -7.30
C GLN A 21 32.00 -40.11 -7.76
N GLU A 22 30.76 -39.68 -8.01
CA GLU A 22 30.46 -38.48 -8.80
C GLU A 22 29.80 -37.39 -7.98
N GLN A 23 30.31 -36.17 -8.15
CA GLN A 23 29.73 -34.93 -7.62
C GLN A 23 29.68 -33.91 -8.76
N ARG A 24 28.53 -33.30 -8.98
CA ARG A 24 28.28 -32.35 -10.06
C ARG A 24 27.53 -31.16 -9.51
N GLU A 25 28.08 -29.98 -9.74
CA GLU A 25 27.40 -28.71 -9.51
C GLU A 25 26.99 -28.12 -10.86
N ARG A 26 25.71 -27.77 -10.99
CA ARG A 26 25.18 -27.04 -12.13
C ARG A 26 24.75 -25.66 -11.68
N GLY A 27 25.36 -24.64 -12.24
CA GLY A 27 25.02 -23.25 -11.99
C GLY A 27 25.25 -22.40 -13.23
N GLY A 28 25.20 -21.08 -13.07
CA GLY A 28 25.47 -20.14 -14.14
C GLY A 28 24.62 -18.89 -14.01
N ARG A 29 24.37 -18.22 -15.14
CA ARG A 29 23.53 -17.02 -15.21
C ARG A 29 22.48 -17.18 -16.31
N ASN A 30 21.33 -16.55 -16.12
CA ASN A 30 20.28 -16.47 -17.12
C ASN A 30 20.72 -15.45 -18.17
N ILE A 31 21.00 -15.91 -19.39
CA ILE A 31 21.51 -15.05 -20.46
C ILE A 31 20.54 -15.09 -21.63
N VAL A 32 20.02 -13.94 -22.04
CA VAL A 32 19.19 -13.79 -23.24
C VAL A 32 20.07 -13.36 -24.39
N ARG A 33 20.22 -14.24 -25.39
CA ARG A 33 20.99 -13.97 -26.59
C ARG A 33 20.12 -13.28 -27.63
N ARG A 34 20.63 -12.20 -28.21
CA ARG A 34 20.08 -11.51 -29.38
C ARG A 34 20.93 -11.80 -30.59
N GLU A 35 20.37 -12.54 -31.53
CA GLU A 35 20.99 -12.86 -32.81
C GLU A 35 20.21 -12.18 -33.93
N TYR A 36 20.92 -11.58 -34.88
CA TYR A 36 20.32 -10.87 -36.00
C TYR A 36 20.56 -11.66 -37.30
N PRO A 37 19.54 -11.83 -38.16
CA PRO A 37 19.72 -12.51 -39.44
C PRO A 37 20.84 -11.89 -40.28
N LEU A 38 21.66 -12.73 -40.92
CA LEU A 38 22.78 -12.34 -41.79
C LEU A 38 23.88 -11.50 -41.11
N ARG A 39 23.93 -11.45 -39.78
CA ARG A 39 25.05 -10.87 -39.03
C ARG A 39 25.78 -11.95 -38.25
N GLU A 40 27.10 -11.93 -38.35
CA GLU A 40 27.98 -12.78 -37.55
C GLU A 40 28.19 -12.24 -36.13
N SER A 41 27.67 -11.04 -35.83
CA SER A 41 27.71 -10.42 -34.51
C SER A 41 26.33 -10.33 -33.86
N GLY A 42 26.27 -10.68 -32.57
CA GLY A 42 25.10 -10.60 -31.71
C GLY A 42 25.41 -9.92 -30.38
N GLY A 43 24.43 -9.87 -29.49
CA GLY A 43 24.59 -9.38 -28.11
C GLY A 43 23.93 -10.32 -27.10
N ALA A 44 24.25 -10.17 -25.82
CA ALA A 44 23.68 -10.98 -24.75
C ALA A 44 23.38 -10.11 -23.53
N ASP A 45 22.17 -10.24 -22.98
CA ASP A 45 21.80 -9.60 -21.71
C ASP A 45 21.80 -10.62 -20.59
N ASP A 46 22.35 -10.20 -19.45
CA ASP A 46 22.43 -11.00 -18.23
C ASP A 46 21.23 -10.67 -17.32
N LEU A 47 20.38 -11.67 -17.09
CA LEU A 47 19.16 -11.59 -16.27
C LEU A 47 19.35 -12.14 -14.85
N GLY A 48 20.59 -12.33 -14.39
CA GLY A 48 20.89 -12.75 -13.03
C GLY A 48 21.34 -14.21 -12.91
N PRO A 49 21.65 -14.67 -11.68
CA PRO A 49 22.15 -16.02 -11.44
C PRO A 49 21.08 -17.09 -11.70
N LYS A 50 21.51 -18.25 -12.21
CA LYS A 50 20.71 -19.47 -12.20
C LYS A 50 20.76 -20.08 -10.81
N LEU A 51 19.67 -20.71 -10.41
CA LEU A 51 19.62 -21.47 -9.18
C LEU A 51 20.62 -22.64 -9.28
N PRO A 52 21.53 -22.81 -8.30
CA PRO A 52 22.48 -23.92 -8.33
C PRO A 52 21.77 -25.24 -8.04
N GLU A 53 22.13 -26.28 -8.76
CA GLU A 53 21.69 -27.66 -8.54
C GLU A 53 22.92 -28.52 -8.21
N PHE A 54 22.83 -29.31 -7.15
CA PHE A 54 23.89 -30.24 -6.75
C PHE A 54 23.41 -31.67 -6.98
N THR A 55 24.16 -32.43 -7.78
CA THR A 55 23.93 -33.86 -7.99
C THR A 55 25.11 -34.65 -7.46
N PHE A 56 24.87 -35.57 -6.55
CA PHE A 56 25.92 -36.40 -5.97
C PHE A 56 25.43 -37.83 -5.76
N THR A 57 26.37 -38.77 -5.83
CA THR A 57 26.10 -40.20 -5.62
C THR A 57 26.55 -40.60 -4.22
N VAL A 58 25.71 -41.35 -3.52
CA VAL A 58 25.95 -41.82 -2.15
C VAL A 58 25.73 -43.33 -2.03
N LEU A 59 26.48 -43.96 -1.14
CA LEU A 59 26.36 -45.36 -0.77
C LEU A 59 25.79 -45.48 0.63
N VAL A 60 24.88 -46.44 0.78
CA VAL A 60 24.46 -46.96 2.09
C VAL A 60 25.12 -48.32 2.27
N THR A 61 25.97 -48.43 3.30
CA THR A 61 26.72 -49.66 3.65
C THR A 61 26.52 -50.02 5.12
N GLY A 62 26.46 -51.32 5.44
CA GLY A 62 26.38 -51.81 6.82
C GLY A 62 25.52 -53.08 6.99
N ASP A 63 25.56 -53.66 8.19
CA ASP A 63 24.85 -54.90 8.51
C ASP A 63 23.31 -54.74 8.44
N ASP A 64 22.80 -53.52 8.66
CA ASP A 64 21.37 -53.14 8.59
C ASP A 64 20.99 -52.43 7.28
N LEU A 65 21.58 -52.84 6.16
CA LEU A 65 21.46 -52.19 4.85
C LEU A 65 20.00 -51.93 4.44
N GLN A 66 19.11 -52.90 4.62
CA GLN A 66 17.72 -52.77 4.18
C GLN A 66 16.94 -51.72 5.00
N THR A 67 17.26 -51.61 6.30
CA THR A 67 16.64 -50.65 7.22
C THR A 67 17.19 -49.24 7.00
N GLN A 68 18.48 -49.09 6.74
CA GLN A 68 19.06 -47.79 6.42
C GLN A 68 18.59 -47.26 5.05
N ARG A 69 18.48 -48.16 4.07
CA ARG A 69 17.91 -47.85 2.75
C ARG A 69 16.47 -47.33 2.87
N SER A 70 15.61 -47.98 3.65
CA SER A 70 14.22 -47.52 3.82
C SER A 70 14.19 -46.14 4.47
N ARG A 71 14.97 -45.92 5.54
CA ARG A 71 15.07 -44.62 6.22
C ARG A 71 15.53 -43.50 5.29
N LEU A 72 16.56 -43.73 4.49
CA LEU A 72 17.06 -42.70 3.56
C LEU A 72 16.01 -42.39 2.49
N ARG A 73 15.37 -43.42 1.93
CA ARG A 73 14.29 -43.24 0.95
C ARG A 73 13.10 -42.47 1.54
N ASP A 74 12.72 -42.75 2.77
CA ASP A 74 11.61 -42.07 3.44
C ASP A 74 11.98 -40.61 3.76
N ALA A 75 13.22 -40.35 4.19
CA ALA A 75 13.74 -39.00 4.38
C ALA A 75 13.73 -38.18 3.08
N LEU A 76 14.15 -38.78 1.95
CA LEU A 76 14.14 -38.15 0.62
C LEU A 76 12.73 -37.88 0.07
N ARG A 77 11.71 -38.63 0.53
CA ARG A 77 10.30 -38.46 0.12
C ARG A 77 9.50 -37.54 1.03
N ALA A 78 9.97 -37.28 2.26
CA ALA A 78 9.24 -36.43 3.19
C ALA A 78 9.16 -34.98 2.67
N PRO A 79 7.99 -34.32 2.80
CA PRO A 79 7.76 -32.99 2.23
C PRO A 79 8.66 -31.93 2.87
N GLY A 80 8.90 -30.83 2.14
CA GLY A 80 9.63 -29.66 2.64
C GLY A 80 11.16 -29.76 2.56
N ALA A 81 11.83 -28.68 2.94
CA ALA A 81 13.29 -28.62 2.97
C ALA A 81 13.87 -29.56 4.04
N GLY A 82 15.06 -30.07 3.80
CA GLY A 82 15.78 -30.95 4.73
C GLY A 82 17.23 -30.52 4.86
N GLU A 83 17.76 -30.65 6.08
CA GLU A 83 19.17 -30.42 6.35
C GLU A 83 20.01 -31.53 5.69
N LEU A 84 20.90 -31.10 4.81
CA LEU A 84 21.93 -31.90 4.16
C LEU A 84 23.28 -31.50 4.74
N MET A 85 23.96 -32.46 5.36
CA MET A 85 25.36 -32.32 5.76
C MET A 85 26.20 -33.10 4.76
N HIS A 86 26.85 -32.39 3.84
CA HIS A 86 27.74 -32.97 2.83
C HIS A 86 29.21 -32.65 3.16
N PRO A 87 30.15 -33.60 3.06
CA PRO A 87 31.57 -33.37 3.33
C PRO A 87 32.17 -32.17 2.58
N ASP A 88 31.82 -32.01 1.30
CA ASP A 88 32.40 -30.97 0.44
C ASP A 88 31.53 -29.71 0.32
N TYR A 89 30.21 -29.81 0.51
CA TYR A 89 29.28 -28.68 0.36
C TYR A 89 28.89 -28.06 1.71
N GLY A 90 29.34 -28.64 2.83
CA GLY A 90 28.98 -28.22 4.17
C GLY A 90 27.53 -28.56 4.54
N THR A 91 26.97 -27.81 5.49
CA THR A 91 25.58 -27.93 5.91
C THR A 91 24.70 -27.00 5.09
N LEU A 92 23.80 -27.57 4.29
CA LEU A 92 22.87 -26.85 3.44
C LEU A 92 21.43 -27.26 3.78
N ASN A 93 20.51 -26.30 3.73
CA ASN A 93 19.08 -26.62 3.73
C ASN A 93 18.63 -26.77 2.28
N VAL A 94 18.15 -27.96 1.90
CA VAL A 94 17.89 -28.29 0.49
C VAL A 94 16.53 -28.93 0.27
N LEU A 95 16.00 -28.74 -0.92
CA LEU A 95 14.84 -29.45 -1.47
C LEU A 95 15.35 -30.58 -2.38
N ILE A 96 14.74 -31.77 -2.24
CA ILE A 96 15.04 -32.90 -3.12
C ILE A 96 14.24 -32.74 -4.41
N ASN A 97 14.94 -32.55 -5.53
CA ASN A 97 14.31 -32.47 -6.85
C ASN A 97 14.00 -33.88 -7.39
N SER A 98 14.98 -34.77 -7.32
CA SER A 98 14.84 -36.16 -7.76
C SER A 98 15.87 -37.06 -7.08
N PHE A 99 15.54 -38.34 -6.90
CA PHE A 99 16.53 -39.35 -6.52
C PHE A 99 16.33 -40.64 -7.30
N GLU A 100 17.42 -41.34 -7.58
CA GLU A 100 17.43 -42.68 -8.16
C GLU A 100 18.16 -43.63 -7.22
N SER A 101 17.67 -44.86 -7.08
CA SER A 101 18.35 -45.91 -6.32
C SER A 101 18.72 -47.07 -7.23
N ARG A 102 20.01 -47.42 -7.29
CA ARG A 102 20.52 -48.51 -8.10
C ARG A 102 20.92 -49.70 -7.23
N TYR A 103 20.54 -50.90 -7.67
CA TYR A 103 20.91 -52.15 -7.02
C TYR A 103 21.53 -53.10 -8.04
N ASN A 104 22.70 -53.61 -7.73
CA ASN A 104 23.38 -54.63 -8.53
C ASN A 104 23.39 -55.95 -7.75
N ALA A 105 22.74 -56.99 -8.30
CA ALA A 105 22.67 -58.30 -7.66
C ALA A 105 24.06 -58.98 -7.53
N SER A 106 25.05 -58.53 -8.31
CA SER A 106 26.44 -59.01 -8.24
C SER A 106 27.25 -58.35 -7.12
N GLU A 107 26.82 -57.21 -6.60
CA GLU A 107 27.48 -56.45 -5.53
C GLU A 107 26.64 -56.58 -4.25
N GLN A 108 26.81 -57.70 -3.54
CA GLN A 108 26.11 -57.93 -2.29
C GLN A 108 26.70 -57.03 -1.19
N GLY A 109 25.88 -56.15 -0.61
CA GLY A 109 26.25 -55.36 0.57
C GLY A 109 26.28 -53.83 0.41
N THR A 110 25.90 -53.30 -0.76
CA THR A 110 25.83 -51.84 -0.96
C THR A 110 24.63 -51.42 -1.82
N VAL A 111 24.09 -50.23 -1.57
CA VAL A 111 23.06 -49.59 -2.41
C VAL A 111 23.51 -48.18 -2.78
N GLU A 112 23.47 -47.89 -4.08
CA GLU A 112 23.79 -46.59 -4.65
C GLU A 112 22.53 -45.71 -4.74
N PHE A 113 22.66 -44.45 -4.32
CA PHE A 113 21.66 -43.41 -4.52
C PHE A 113 22.27 -42.22 -5.25
N THR A 114 21.67 -41.82 -6.37
CA THR A 114 22.00 -40.55 -7.03
C THR A 114 20.94 -39.53 -6.64
N ILE A 115 21.34 -38.45 -6.00
CA ILE A 115 20.42 -37.45 -5.43
C ILE A 115 20.68 -36.11 -6.12
N ASN A 116 19.61 -35.48 -6.63
CA ASN A 116 19.63 -34.11 -7.11
C ASN A 116 18.92 -33.20 -6.12
N VAL A 117 19.65 -32.20 -5.61
CA VAL A 117 19.16 -31.24 -4.62
C VAL A 117 19.29 -29.81 -5.13
N ILE A 118 18.35 -28.99 -4.69
CA ILE A 118 18.32 -27.56 -4.94
C ILE A 118 18.33 -26.87 -3.57
N PRO A 119 19.17 -25.85 -3.33
CA PRO A 119 19.10 -25.08 -2.09
C PRO A 119 17.70 -24.53 -1.87
N ALA A 120 17.19 -24.69 -0.64
CA ALA A 120 15.94 -24.06 -0.25
C ALA A 120 16.13 -22.53 -0.28
N SER A 121 15.07 -21.78 -0.59
CA SER A 121 15.09 -20.33 -0.45
C SER A 121 15.45 -19.99 1.00
N ASP A 122 16.46 -19.16 1.17
CA ASP A 122 16.72 -18.50 2.43
C ASP A 122 15.79 -17.27 2.47
N ASP A 123 14.49 -17.50 2.64
CA ASP A 123 13.49 -16.42 2.83
C ASP A 123 13.70 -15.66 4.16
N THR A 124 14.84 -15.88 4.82
CA THR A 124 15.32 -15.13 5.99
C THR A 124 16.08 -13.86 5.61
N ALA A 125 16.38 -13.63 4.34
CA ALA A 125 16.84 -12.32 3.90
C ALA A 125 15.62 -11.37 3.90
N PRO A 126 15.56 -10.34 4.79
CA PRO A 126 14.62 -9.27 4.55
C PRO A 126 15.01 -8.67 3.20
N SER A 127 14.12 -8.77 2.21
CA SER A 127 14.13 -7.73 1.19
C SER A 127 14.12 -6.43 1.98
N VAL A 128 14.93 -5.44 1.58
CA VAL A 128 14.69 -4.09 2.07
C VAL A 128 13.28 -3.80 1.59
N ALA A 129 12.28 -4.06 2.44
CA ALA A 129 10.92 -3.71 2.19
C ALA A 129 10.99 -2.21 2.04
N GLU A 130 10.89 -1.72 0.80
CA GLU A 130 10.80 -0.30 0.56
C GLU A 130 9.66 0.19 1.45
N ASP A 131 9.95 1.20 2.26
CA ASP A 131 8.94 1.83 3.08
C ASP A 131 7.97 2.53 2.12
N THR A 132 6.96 1.78 1.69
CA THR A 132 5.97 2.19 0.71
C THR A 132 5.17 3.40 1.21
N ALA A 133 5.02 3.54 2.53
CA ALA A 133 4.40 4.71 3.15
C ALA A 133 5.30 5.95 2.98
N ALA A 134 6.60 5.83 3.24
CA ALA A 134 7.56 6.92 3.02
C ALA A 134 7.66 7.30 1.53
N ALA A 135 7.62 6.31 0.63
CA ALA A 135 7.61 6.54 -0.81
C ALA A 135 6.36 7.33 -1.25
N LEU A 136 5.17 6.95 -0.75
CA LEU A 136 3.92 7.69 -1.00
C LEU A 136 4.01 9.13 -0.48
N GLU A 137 4.53 9.33 0.74
CA GLU A 137 4.67 10.67 1.31
C GLU A 137 5.60 11.55 0.46
N GLN A 138 6.76 11.03 0.05
CA GLN A 138 7.72 11.74 -0.79
C GLN A 138 7.13 12.09 -2.17
N LYS A 139 6.52 11.12 -2.84
CA LYS A 139 5.94 11.31 -4.19
C LYS A 139 4.75 12.26 -4.14
N SER A 140 3.89 12.15 -3.14
CA SER A 140 2.78 13.07 -2.90
C SER A 140 3.25 14.50 -2.62
N GLY A 141 4.26 14.67 -1.75
CA GLY A 141 4.85 15.98 -1.47
C GLY A 141 5.49 16.61 -2.71
N SER A 142 6.16 15.80 -3.53
CA SER A 142 6.73 16.25 -4.81
C SER A 142 5.65 16.69 -5.80
N ALA A 143 4.57 15.91 -5.93
CA ALA A 143 3.43 16.26 -6.76
C ALA A 143 2.75 17.55 -6.30
N MET A 144 2.53 17.70 -4.99
CA MET A 144 1.94 18.92 -4.40
C MET A 144 2.78 20.16 -4.71
N ASN A 145 4.09 20.09 -4.52
CA ASN A 145 5.00 21.19 -4.86
C ASN A 145 4.96 21.53 -6.35
N GLN A 146 4.97 20.52 -7.22
CA GLN A 146 4.86 20.72 -8.67
C GLN A 146 3.54 21.38 -9.07
N LEU A 147 2.41 20.99 -8.46
CA LEU A 147 1.10 21.59 -8.73
C LEU A 147 1.10 23.11 -8.46
N PHE A 148 1.63 23.54 -7.31
CA PHE A 148 1.67 24.97 -6.96
C PHE A 148 2.74 25.76 -7.72
N ASN A 149 3.88 25.14 -8.05
CA ASN A 149 4.84 25.74 -8.99
C ASN A 149 4.20 25.96 -10.37
N THR A 150 3.46 24.97 -10.86
CA THR A 150 2.73 25.07 -12.13
C THR A 150 1.67 26.16 -12.10
N LEU A 151 0.97 26.32 -10.97
CA LEU A 151 0.05 27.43 -10.77
C LEU A 151 0.77 28.77 -10.89
N SER A 152 1.89 28.95 -10.16
CA SER A 152 2.67 30.19 -10.19
C SER A 152 3.22 30.51 -11.58
N ASP A 153 3.80 29.53 -12.26
CA ASP A 153 4.52 29.71 -13.53
C ASP A 153 3.57 29.75 -14.74
N GLY A 154 2.45 29.01 -14.66
CA GLY A 154 1.44 28.93 -15.70
C GLY A 154 0.46 30.11 -15.70
N TRP A 155 0.37 30.86 -14.59
CA TRP A 155 -0.55 31.99 -14.42
C TRP A 155 -0.16 33.19 -15.26
N THR A 156 -1.14 33.77 -15.94
CA THR A 156 -0.97 34.97 -16.75
C THR A 156 -1.57 36.16 -16.01
N VAL A 157 -0.77 37.17 -15.67
CA VAL A 157 -1.29 38.37 -14.99
C VAL A 157 -2.15 39.17 -15.96
N ILE A 158 -3.38 39.47 -15.55
CA ILE A 158 -4.36 40.22 -16.34
C ILE A 158 -4.71 41.47 -15.55
N SER A 159 -4.30 42.62 -16.07
CA SER A 159 -4.63 43.95 -15.52
C SER A 159 -5.77 44.64 -16.26
N ASP A 160 -6.10 44.13 -17.46
CA ASP A 160 -6.96 44.80 -18.41
C ASP A 160 -8.29 44.03 -18.52
N GLY A 161 -9.41 44.72 -18.31
CA GLY A 161 -10.74 44.12 -18.35
C GLY A 161 -11.33 43.84 -16.96
N LEU A 162 -12.15 44.79 -16.47
CA LEU A 162 -12.88 44.68 -15.21
C LEU A 162 -13.70 43.37 -15.09
N HIS A 163 -14.27 42.90 -16.20
CA HIS A 163 -15.07 41.67 -16.21
C HIS A 163 -14.22 40.41 -15.97
N ASP A 164 -13.03 40.32 -16.57
CA ASP A 164 -12.11 39.20 -16.37
C ASP A 164 -11.56 39.16 -14.95
N VAL A 165 -11.14 40.32 -14.44
CA VAL A 165 -10.65 40.46 -13.06
C VAL A 165 -11.73 40.07 -12.06
N GLN A 166 -12.98 40.48 -12.30
CA GLN A 166 -14.10 40.09 -11.45
C GLN A 166 -14.34 38.58 -11.49
N ALA A 167 -14.44 37.99 -12.69
CA ALA A 167 -14.68 36.55 -12.84
C ALA A 167 -13.56 35.69 -12.20
N MET A 168 -12.31 36.11 -12.29
CA MET A 168 -11.20 35.45 -11.60
C MET A 168 -11.26 35.63 -10.08
N THR A 169 -11.63 36.83 -9.61
CA THR A 169 -11.78 37.11 -8.16
C THR A 169 -12.90 36.24 -7.57
N ASP A 170 -14.02 36.12 -8.28
CA ASP A 170 -15.15 35.28 -7.91
C ASP A 170 -14.73 33.80 -7.90
N THR A 171 -14.00 33.35 -8.94
CA THR A 171 -13.49 31.98 -9.00
C THR A 171 -12.55 31.67 -7.82
N ILE A 172 -11.61 32.56 -7.50
CA ILE A 172 -10.71 32.39 -6.35
C ILE A 172 -11.53 32.34 -5.06
N SER A 173 -12.49 33.24 -4.89
CA SER A 173 -13.35 33.30 -3.71
C SER A 173 -14.18 32.02 -3.54
N ASP A 174 -14.78 31.51 -4.61
CA ASP A 174 -15.56 30.27 -4.59
C ASP A 174 -14.73 29.06 -4.17
N LYS A 175 -13.45 29.01 -4.58
CA LYS A 175 -12.52 27.93 -4.22
C LYS A 175 -12.06 28.03 -2.78
N ILE A 176 -11.83 29.25 -2.29
CA ILE A 176 -11.54 29.51 -0.87
C ILE A 176 -12.75 29.15 0.00
N ASP A 177 -13.97 29.51 -0.43
CA ASP A 177 -15.21 29.18 0.26
C ASP A 177 -15.45 27.66 0.30
N ALA A 178 -15.15 26.94 -0.78
CA ALA A 178 -15.23 25.48 -0.79
C ALA A 178 -14.31 24.84 0.25
N LEU A 179 -13.07 25.31 0.36
CA LEU A 179 -12.12 24.86 1.38
C LEU A 179 -12.58 25.23 2.80
N GLU A 180 -13.05 26.47 3.01
CA GLU A 180 -13.53 26.96 4.30
C GLU A 180 -14.72 26.13 4.80
N ASN A 181 -15.69 25.86 3.91
CA ASN A 181 -16.85 25.03 4.22
C ASN A 181 -16.45 23.59 4.53
N ALA A 182 -15.49 23.02 3.78
CA ALA A 182 -14.98 21.67 4.02
C ALA A 182 -14.38 21.55 5.42
N VAL A 183 -13.59 22.54 5.86
CA VAL A 183 -12.98 22.49 7.19
C VAL A 183 -13.96 22.86 8.30
N SER A 184 -14.88 23.79 8.07
CA SER A 184 -15.95 24.10 9.03
C SER A 184 -16.82 22.88 9.33
N GLY A 185 -17.01 22.00 8.34
CA GLY A 185 -17.71 20.72 8.49
C GLY A 185 -17.01 19.67 9.38
N MET A 186 -15.73 19.86 9.73
CA MET A 186 -14.98 18.90 10.56
C MET A 186 -15.39 18.91 12.05
N GLY A 187 -15.99 20.00 12.55
CA GLY A 187 -16.44 20.09 13.95
C GLY A 187 -15.32 20.10 15.01
N ILE A 188 -14.06 20.37 14.64
CA ILE A 188 -12.92 20.47 15.59
C ILE A 188 -12.92 21.88 16.20
N VAL A 189 -13.71 22.08 17.25
CA VAL A 189 -14.09 23.42 17.76
C VAL A 189 -12.93 24.26 18.31
N GLN A 190 -11.78 23.68 18.68
CA GLN A 190 -10.77 24.40 19.47
C GLN A 190 -9.64 25.09 18.66
N ASP A 191 -9.36 24.68 17.42
CA ASP A 191 -8.23 25.22 16.62
C ASP A 191 -8.60 25.77 15.22
N ILE A 192 -9.88 25.75 14.84
CA ILE A 192 -10.34 26.21 13.51
C ILE A 192 -10.28 27.75 13.38
N SER A 193 -10.31 28.53 14.46
CA SER A 193 -10.42 29.99 14.37
C SER A 193 -9.24 30.68 13.66
N ALA A 194 -8.01 30.27 13.94
CA ALA A 194 -6.81 30.77 13.25
C ALA A 194 -6.78 30.33 11.77
N PHE A 195 -7.28 29.12 11.52
CA PHE A 195 -7.40 28.58 10.18
C PHE A 195 -8.45 29.35 9.37
N THR A 196 -9.69 29.50 9.85
CA THR A 196 -10.77 30.31 9.25
C THR A 196 -10.35 31.77 9.04
N ALA A 197 -9.60 32.37 9.98
CA ALA A 197 -9.06 33.71 9.80
C ALA A 197 -8.13 33.80 8.58
N SER A 198 -7.41 32.73 8.25
CA SER A 198 -6.53 32.65 7.09
C SER A 198 -7.34 32.61 5.77
N PHE A 199 -8.47 31.90 5.73
CA PHE A 199 -9.42 31.95 4.59
C PHE A 199 -9.98 33.35 4.39
N THR A 200 -10.45 33.95 5.49
CA THR A 200 -11.02 35.30 5.47
C THR A 200 -10.00 36.32 4.96
N ALA A 201 -8.74 36.24 5.43
CA ALA A 201 -7.66 37.10 4.99
C ALA A 201 -7.31 36.89 3.51
N LEU A 202 -7.34 35.65 3.02
CA LEU A 202 -7.06 35.34 1.62
C LEU A 202 -8.17 35.85 0.71
N LYS A 203 -9.43 35.65 1.09
CA LYS A 203 -10.61 36.16 0.41
C LYS A 203 -10.59 37.68 0.32
N GLY A 204 -10.28 38.37 1.42
CA GLY A 204 -10.12 39.82 1.45
C GLY A 204 -8.99 40.35 0.54
N ASN A 205 -8.04 39.50 0.18
CA ASN A 205 -6.91 39.83 -0.70
C ASN A 205 -7.02 39.21 -2.10
N ALA A 206 -8.15 38.57 -2.48
CA ALA A 206 -8.27 37.83 -3.73
C ALA A 206 -7.91 38.67 -4.98
N ALA A 207 -8.32 39.93 -5.02
CA ALA A 207 -7.96 40.85 -6.11
C ALA A 207 -6.44 41.13 -6.20
N ALA A 208 -5.75 41.17 -5.05
CA ALA A 208 -4.30 41.34 -5.01
C ALA A 208 -3.55 40.06 -5.44
N LEU A 209 -4.13 38.88 -5.18
CA LEU A 209 -3.56 37.58 -5.56
C LEU A 209 -3.52 37.37 -7.08
N ILE A 210 -4.49 37.91 -7.81
CA ILE A 210 -4.53 37.85 -9.29
C ILE A 210 -3.23 38.41 -9.90
N ASN A 211 -2.68 39.46 -9.28
CA ASN A 211 -1.44 40.12 -9.70
C ASN A 211 -0.19 39.56 -9.00
N ALA A 212 -0.35 38.60 -8.10
CA ALA A 212 0.73 38.01 -7.31
C ALA A 212 0.64 36.47 -7.30
N PRO A 213 0.82 35.80 -8.46
CA PRO A 213 0.59 34.36 -8.60
C PRO A 213 1.47 33.50 -7.67
N ARG A 214 2.71 33.91 -7.41
CA ARG A 214 3.58 33.21 -6.45
C ARG A 214 3.02 33.23 -5.04
N ARG A 215 2.53 34.39 -4.57
CA ARG A 215 1.92 34.52 -3.23
C ARG A 215 0.64 33.70 -3.13
N MET A 216 -0.13 33.63 -4.21
CA MET A 216 -1.32 32.79 -4.29
C MET A 216 -0.96 31.31 -4.17
N ALA A 217 0.01 30.84 -4.94
CA ALA A 217 0.49 29.47 -4.89
C ALA A 217 1.04 29.10 -3.50
N GLU A 218 1.87 29.95 -2.90
CA GLU A 218 2.41 29.77 -1.54
C GLU A 218 1.30 29.70 -0.49
N SER A 219 0.29 30.57 -0.59
CA SER A 219 -0.85 30.56 0.35
C SER A 219 -1.65 29.27 0.24
N LEU A 220 -1.98 28.84 -0.97
CA LEU A 220 -2.75 27.60 -1.18
C LEU A 220 -1.94 26.37 -0.74
N ALA A 221 -0.64 26.33 -1.05
CA ALA A 221 0.26 25.27 -0.59
C ALA A 221 0.29 25.17 0.94
N GLY A 222 0.39 26.31 1.64
CA GLY A 222 0.34 26.34 3.10
C GLY A 222 -0.96 25.79 3.67
N MET A 223 -2.10 26.07 3.03
CA MET A 223 -3.41 25.58 3.50
C MET A 223 -3.53 24.07 3.39
N PHE A 224 -3.11 23.47 2.28
CA PHE A 224 -3.08 22.01 2.13
C PHE A 224 -2.06 21.35 3.04
N ALA A 225 -0.91 21.98 3.29
CA ALA A 225 0.10 21.47 4.23
C ALA A 225 -0.44 21.43 5.67
N VAL A 226 -1.19 22.45 6.09
CA VAL A 226 -1.87 22.44 7.40
C VAL A 226 -2.93 21.33 7.45
N LEU A 227 -3.74 21.19 6.39
CA LEU A 227 -4.80 20.18 6.32
C LEU A 227 -4.27 18.74 6.47
N THR A 228 -3.13 18.42 5.86
CA THR A 228 -2.50 17.09 5.92
C THR A 228 -1.58 16.90 7.15
N GLY A 229 -1.21 17.98 7.84
CA GLY A 229 -0.35 18.00 9.02
C GLY A 229 -1.09 17.94 10.36
N LEU A 230 -2.32 18.48 10.45
CA LEU A 230 -3.21 18.47 11.63
C LEU A 230 -3.29 17.14 12.41
N PRO A 231 -3.39 15.97 11.78
CA PRO A 231 -3.59 14.71 12.49
C PRO A 231 -2.32 14.06 13.06
N GLY A 232 -1.13 14.49 12.62
CA GLY A 232 0.15 13.93 13.09
C GLY A 232 0.72 14.63 14.32
N ASP A 233 0.38 15.90 14.53
CA ASP A 233 0.95 16.72 15.59
C ASP A 233 -0.04 17.80 16.06
N PRO A 234 -0.75 17.60 17.18
CA PRO A 234 -1.56 18.67 17.78
C PRO A 234 -0.69 19.81 18.37
N SER A 235 0.64 19.74 18.21
CA SER A 235 1.59 20.79 18.61
C SER A 235 1.76 21.89 17.55
N LEU A 236 1.17 21.75 16.36
CA LEU A 236 1.05 22.82 15.36
C LEU A 236 -0.05 23.85 15.74
N SER A 237 -0.14 24.21 17.02
CA SER A 237 -0.70 25.49 17.42
C SER A 237 0.27 26.56 16.95
N LEU A 238 -0.15 27.35 15.97
CA LEU A 238 0.53 28.58 15.58
C LEU A 238 0.68 29.45 16.85
N THR A 239 1.92 29.60 17.30
CA THR A 239 2.41 30.49 18.38
C THR A 239 2.14 30.09 19.84
N GLY A 240 3.23 29.98 20.62
CA GLY A 240 3.22 30.15 22.08
C GLY A 240 3.83 29.02 22.88
N LYS A 241 5.10 29.18 23.29
CA LYS A 241 5.70 28.41 24.40
C LYS A 241 4.76 28.45 25.62
N ALA A 242 4.27 27.30 26.07
CA ALA A 242 3.72 27.13 27.42
C ALA A 242 4.05 25.74 27.95
N GLY A 243 4.62 25.71 29.16
CA GLY A 243 5.21 24.52 29.79
C GLY A 243 4.21 23.42 30.11
N THR A 244 4.69 22.18 30.02
CA THR A 244 3.98 20.95 30.37
C THR A 244 3.96 20.70 31.88
N PRO A 245 2.79 20.42 32.50
CA PRO A 245 2.70 19.50 33.62
C PRO A 245 2.61 18.06 33.11
N SER A 246 3.43 17.18 33.69
CA SER A 246 3.42 15.73 33.46
C SER A 246 2.22 15.07 34.13
N GLY A 247 1.35 14.41 33.35
CA GLY A 247 0.30 13.52 33.85
C GLY A 247 -0.73 13.11 32.78
N SER A 248 -0.74 11.82 32.40
CA SER A 248 -1.80 11.09 31.66
C SER A 248 -2.52 11.85 30.53
N LEU A 249 -1.77 12.35 29.54
CA LEU A 249 -2.31 12.97 28.31
C LEU A 249 -2.27 12.04 27.09
N THR A 250 -1.69 10.84 27.19
CA THR A 250 -1.45 9.95 26.05
C THR A 250 -2.73 9.31 25.52
N THR A 251 -3.62 8.83 26.41
CA THR A 251 -4.86 8.14 26.02
C THR A 251 -5.89 9.05 25.33
N ASN A 252 -5.99 10.32 25.73
CA ASN A 252 -6.83 11.31 25.04
C ASN A 252 -6.24 11.74 23.70
N ARG A 253 -4.92 11.72 23.53
CA ARG A 253 -4.24 12.11 22.29
C ARG A 253 -4.47 11.10 21.18
N ASP A 254 -4.34 9.81 21.51
CA ASP A 254 -4.53 8.71 20.55
C ASP A 254 -6.01 8.62 20.11
N SER A 255 -6.95 8.77 21.04
CA SER A 255 -8.39 8.72 20.74
C SER A 255 -8.91 9.93 19.93
N MET A 256 -8.31 11.12 20.08
CA MET A 256 -8.62 12.28 19.22
C MET A 256 -8.02 12.13 17.82
N ALA A 257 -6.80 11.62 17.70
CA ALA A 257 -6.18 11.33 16.40
C ALA A 257 -6.94 10.23 15.63
N GLU A 258 -7.44 9.21 16.35
CA GLU A 258 -8.31 8.14 15.82
C GLU A 258 -9.61 8.65 15.17
N GLN A 259 -10.16 9.76 15.65
CA GLN A 259 -11.37 10.35 15.08
C GLN A 259 -11.08 11.45 14.05
N ALA A 260 -9.95 12.14 14.15
CA ALA A 260 -9.61 13.26 13.27
C ALA A 260 -9.35 12.81 11.83
N MET A 261 -8.63 11.69 11.64
CA MET A 261 -8.22 11.24 10.31
C MET A 261 -9.37 10.78 9.39
N PRO A 262 -10.34 9.98 9.86
CA PRO A 262 -11.51 9.64 9.05
C PRO A 262 -12.36 10.87 8.70
N GLN A 263 -12.42 11.87 9.59
CA GLN A 263 -13.12 13.12 9.32
C GLN A 263 -12.40 13.94 8.26
N LEU A 264 -11.06 14.07 8.34
CA LEU A 264 -10.24 14.72 7.31
C LEU A 264 -10.44 14.09 5.93
N TYR A 265 -10.47 12.76 5.84
CA TYR A 265 -10.73 12.11 4.56
C TYR A 265 -12.13 12.45 4.03
N ARG A 266 -13.17 12.46 4.88
CA ARG A 266 -14.53 12.84 4.47
C ARG A 266 -14.60 14.29 4.01
N THR A 267 -13.92 15.20 4.71
CA THR A 267 -13.95 16.61 4.36
C THR A 267 -13.19 16.90 3.07
N LEU A 268 -12.07 16.23 2.85
CA LEU A 268 -11.39 16.20 1.56
C LEU A 268 -12.27 15.59 0.45
N SER A 269 -13.05 14.55 0.75
CA SER A 269 -13.98 13.94 -0.20
C SER A 269 -15.13 14.88 -0.56
N SER A 270 -15.71 15.56 0.43
CA SER A 270 -16.73 16.59 0.19
C SER A 270 -16.15 17.78 -0.57
N LEU A 271 -14.93 18.20 -0.26
CA LEU A 271 -14.23 19.25 -0.97
C LEU A 271 -14.03 18.88 -2.44
N ARG A 272 -13.54 17.67 -2.71
CA ARG A 272 -13.39 17.15 -4.07
C ARG A 272 -14.72 17.22 -4.83
N TYR A 273 -15.81 16.79 -4.20
CA TYR A 273 -17.14 16.86 -4.80
C TYR A 273 -17.55 18.31 -5.10
N THR A 274 -17.47 19.21 -4.12
CA THR A 274 -17.78 20.64 -4.30
C THR A 274 -16.93 21.29 -5.40
N LEU A 275 -15.64 20.99 -5.46
CA LEU A 275 -14.73 21.50 -6.49
C LEU A 275 -15.08 20.96 -7.89
N SER A 276 -15.62 19.75 -7.97
CA SER A 276 -16.12 19.18 -9.23
C SER A 276 -17.48 19.79 -9.63
N GLU A 277 -18.36 20.05 -8.66
CA GLU A 277 -19.67 20.65 -8.91
C GLU A 277 -19.58 22.13 -9.32
N GLN A 278 -18.60 22.85 -8.77
CA GLN A 278 -18.27 24.22 -9.19
C GLN A 278 -17.62 24.31 -10.59
N ASP A 279 -17.39 23.19 -11.27
CA ASP A 279 -16.95 23.17 -12.66
C ASP A 279 -18.12 23.49 -13.61
N ASP A 280 -18.35 24.78 -13.83
CA ASP A 280 -19.30 25.25 -14.83
C ASP A 280 -18.56 25.86 -16.04
N PRO A 281 -18.57 25.22 -17.23
CA PRO A 281 -17.94 25.75 -18.42
C PRO A 281 -18.63 27.02 -18.94
N GLN A 282 -19.89 27.29 -18.57
CA GLN A 282 -20.61 28.49 -18.99
C GLN A 282 -20.02 29.76 -18.38
N ARG A 283 -19.41 29.66 -17.19
CA ARG A 283 -18.72 30.77 -16.53
C ARG A 283 -17.47 31.25 -17.28
N LEU A 284 -16.99 30.47 -18.25
CA LEU A 284 -15.85 30.85 -19.09
C LEU A 284 -16.27 31.67 -20.33
N ILE A 285 -17.56 31.69 -20.66
CA ILE A 285 -18.08 32.36 -21.86
C ILE A 285 -17.95 33.88 -21.69
N GLY A 286 -17.39 34.55 -22.68
CA GLY A 286 -17.19 36.01 -22.67
C GLY A 286 -15.89 36.48 -22.00
N LEU A 287 -15.12 35.58 -21.39
CA LEU A 287 -13.81 35.88 -20.83
C LEU A 287 -12.70 35.81 -21.89
N THR A 288 -11.60 36.54 -21.67
CA THR A 288 -10.42 36.43 -22.54
C THR A 288 -9.76 35.03 -22.45
N PRO A 289 -9.02 34.59 -23.49
CA PRO A 289 -8.30 33.32 -23.45
C PRO A 289 -7.34 33.18 -22.26
N ALA A 290 -6.74 34.27 -21.80
CA ALA A 290 -5.86 34.29 -20.63
C ALA A 290 -6.65 34.04 -19.33
N ALA A 291 -7.80 34.70 -19.14
CA ALA A 291 -8.66 34.48 -17.98
C ALA A 291 -9.21 33.05 -17.95
N GLN A 292 -9.64 32.53 -19.10
CA GLN A 292 -10.07 31.14 -19.22
C GLN A 292 -8.96 30.14 -18.85
N LYS A 293 -7.73 30.37 -19.33
CA LYS A 293 -6.57 29.55 -18.99
C LYS A 293 -6.30 29.57 -17.48
N ASN A 294 -6.26 30.73 -16.86
CA ASN A 294 -6.02 30.89 -15.42
C ASN A 294 -7.07 30.16 -14.57
N ILE A 295 -8.35 30.30 -14.92
CA ILE A 295 -9.46 29.64 -14.20
C ILE A 295 -9.36 28.12 -14.31
N ARG A 296 -9.07 27.58 -15.51
CA ARG A 296 -8.86 26.14 -15.71
C ARG A 296 -7.65 25.63 -14.93
N LEU A 297 -6.53 26.35 -14.96
CA LEU A 297 -5.33 26.01 -14.21
C LEU A 297 -5.61 25.96 -12.71
N LEU A 298 -6.25 27.00 -12.16
CA LEU A 298 -6.62 27.04 -10.74
C LEU A 298 -7.51 25.84 -10.35
N ARG A 299 -8.51 25.53 -11.18
CA ARG A 299 -9.40 24.38 -10.96
C ARG A 299 -8.62 23.08 -10.90
N SER A 300 -7.78 22.82 -11.91
CA SER A 300 -7.00 21.57 -12.04
C SER A 300 -6.05 21.40 -10.85
N VAL A 301 -5.38 22.49 -10.46
CA VAL A 301 -4.47 22.51 -9.30
C VAL A 301 -5.21 22.22 -8.00
N MET A 302 -6.37 22.86 -7.77
CA MET A 302 -7.17 22.66 -6.56
C MET A 302 -7.72 21.23 -6.45
N GLN A 303 -8.25 20.69 -7.56
CA GLN A 303 -8.77 19.31 -7.60
C GLN A 303 -7.63 18.29 -7.39
N SER A 304 -6.50 18.47 -8.08
CA SER A 304 -5.33 17.60 -7.94
C SER A 304 -4.72 17.68 -6.53
N ALA A 305 -4.60 18.87 -5.94
CA ALA A 305 -4.11 19.04 -4.57
C ALA A 305 -5.00 18.31 -3.56
N THR A 306 -6.33 18.39 -3.73
CA THR A 306 -7.28 17.66 -2.88
C THR A 306 -7.08 16.14 -2.98
N LEU A 307 -6.88 15.60 -4.20
CA LEU A 307 -6.60 14.18 -4.41
C LEU A 307 -5.28 13.73 -3.78
N VAL A 308 -4.21 14.52 -3.93
CA VAL A 308 -2.91 14.23 -3.31
C VAL A 308 -3.03 14.24 -1.77
N SER A 309 -3.77 15.19 -1.21
CA SER A 309 -4.05 15.20 0.23
C SER A 309 -4.87 13.98 0.67
N GLN A 310 -5.88 13.56 -0.10
CA GLN A 310 -6.64 12.33 0.19
C GLN A 310 -5.72 11.10 0.20
N ALA A 311 -4.84 10.96 -0.80
CA ALA A 311 -3.88 9.88 -0.89
C ALA A 311 -2.99 9.79 0.37
N GLN A 312 -2.43 10.91 0.80
CA GLN A 312 -1.64 10.98 2.03
C GLN A 312 -2.47 10.63 3.27
N THR A 313 -3.71 11.12 3.38
CA THR A 313 -4.59 10.82 4.51
C THR A 313 -4.92 9.33 4.58
N VAL A 314 -5.18 8.66 3.45
CA VAL A 314 -5.45 7.21 3.41
C VAL A 314 -4.20 6.41 3.78
N GLY A 315 -3.02 6.78 3.27
CA GLY A 315 -1.77 6.09 3.62
C GLY A 315 -1.47 6.15 5.13
N LYS A 316 -1.67 7.32 5.75
CA LYS A 316 -1.55 7.50 7.21
C LYS A 316 -2.64 6.76 8.00
N LEU A 317 -3.88 6.75 7.51
CA LEU A 317 -4.99 5.97 8.10
C LEU A 317 -4.67 4.47 8.09
N LEU A 318 -4.13 3.96 6.99
CA LEU A 318 -3.76 2.57 6.86
C LEU A 318 -2.65 2.20 7.87
N ASP A 319 -1.65 3.08 8.05
CA ASP A 319 -0.62 2.88 9.08
C ASP A 319 -1.24 2.77 10.48
N GLN A 320 -2.15 3.68 10.81
CA GLN A 320 -2.84 3.68 12.10
C GLN A 320 -3.65 2.40 12.35
N VAL A 321 -4.42 1.95 11.35
CA VAL A 321 -5.26 0.75 11.46
C VAL A 321 -4.39 -0.51 11.61
N ILE A 322 -3.28 -0.62 10.85
CA ILE A 322 -2.37 -1.77 10.95
C ILE A 322 -1.70 -1.81 12.34
N ARG A 323 -1.28 -0.66 12.88
CA ARG A 323 -0.72 -0.56 14.25
C ARG A 323 -1.74 -0.95 15.34
N GLN A 324 -3.01 -0.62 15.15
CA GLN A 324 -4.07 -1.02 16.09
C GLN A 324 -4.34 -2.54 16.02
N ASN A 325 -4.38 -3.09 14.82
CA ASN A 325 -4.66 -4.53 14.62
C ASN A 325 -3.53 -5.41 15.20
N THR A 326 -2.29 -4.91 15.24
CA THR A 326 -1.14 -5.58 15.86
C THR A 326 -1.07 -5.45 17.38
N THR A 327 -1.77 -4.48 18.00
CA THR A 327 -1.64 -4.19 19.43
C THR A 327 -2.83 -4.65 20.28
N HIS A 328 -3.99 -4.99 19.71
CA HIS A 328 -5.21 -5.29 20.50
C HIS A 328 -5.88 -6.61 20.06
N VAL A 329 -5.56 -7.70 20.75
CA VAL A 329 -6.18 -9.03 20.57
C VAL A 329 -7.45 -9.22 21.44
N GLN A 330 -7.85 -8.27 22.31
CA GLN A 330 -8.84 -8.60 23.37
C GLN A 330 -10.02 -7.65 23.65
N ASP A 331 -10.15 -6.48 23.02
CA ASP A 331 -11.29 -5.59 23.34
C ASP A 331 -12.43 -5.68 22.31
N THR A 332 -13.47 -6.42 22.68
CA THR A 332 -14.68 -6.67 21.88
C THR A 332 -15.71 -5.53 21.94
N ASP A 333 -15.44 -4.45 22.69
CA ASP A 333 -16.47 -3.47 23.07
C ASP A 333 -16.23 -2.03 22.57
N ARG A 334 -15.41 -1.81 21.54
CA ARG A 334 -15.32 -0.48 20.88
C ARG A 334 -16.47 -0.25 19.89
N SER A 335 -17.67 -0.18 20.44
CA SER A 335 -18.85 0.42 19.81
C SER A 335 -18.70 1.96 19.83
N GLY A 336 -17.82 2.52 19.00
CA GLY A 336 -17.69 3.99 18.96
C GLY A 336 -16.75 4.61 17.92
N GLY A 337 -15.75 3.88 17.40
CA GLY A 337 -14.93 4.37 16.30
C GLY A 337 -15.57 4.03 14.96
N LEU A 338 -15.86 5.02 14.12
CA LEU A 338 -16.22 4.80 12.71
C LEU A 338 -15.01 4.20 11.98
N ALA A 339 -14.84 2.88 12.08
CA ALA A 339 -13.81 2.14 11.39
C ALA A 339 -14.10 2.18 9.88
N TRP A 340 -13.36 3.03 9.17
CA TRP A 340 -13.53 3.32 7.74
C TRP A 340 -12.72 2.36 6.85
N LEU A 341 -11.63 1.80 7.39
CA LEU A 341 -10.80 0.78 6.76
C LEU A 341 -10.84 -0.50 7.60
N GLU A 342 -11.89 -1.30 7.45
CA GLU A 342 -12.06 -2.53 8.23
C GLU A 342 -11.49 -3.75 7.51
N SER A 343 -11.34 -3.69 6.18
CA SER A 343 -10.93 -4.81 5.35
C SER A 343 -10.02 -4.38 4.20
N SER A 344 -9.28 -5.33 3.65
CA SER A 344 -8.50 -5.13 2.42
C SER A 344 -9.39 -4.72 1.23
N ALA A 345 -10.64 -5.19 1.19
CA ALA A 345 -11.61 -4.79 0.17
C ALA A 345 -11.99 -3.29 0.25
N ASP A 346 -12.01 -2.71 1.45
CA ASP A 346 -12.25 -1.27 1.63
C ASP A 346 -11.10 -0.46 1.04
N VAL A 347 -9.86 -0.85 1.36
CA VAL A 347 -8.65 -0.22 0.80
C VAL A 347 -8.63 -0.32 -0.72
N GLN A 348 -8.98 -1.48 -1.29
CA GLN A 348 -9.06 -1.65 -2.74
C GLN A 348 -10.15 -0.81 -3.42
N ARG A 349 -11.29 -0.56 -2.74
CA ARG A 349 -12.33 0.35 -3.25
C ARG A 349 -11.83 1.79 -3.29
N ILE A 350 -11.20 2.24 -2.21
CA ILE A 350 -10.63 3.59 -2.10
C ILE A 350 -9.49 3.79 -3.09
N ASN A 351 -8.60 2.80 -3.22
CA ASN A 351 -7.49 2.86 -4.17
C ASN A 351 -8.00 3.04 -5.60
N ARG A 352 -9.00 2.27 -6.02
CA ARG A 352 -9.62 2.42 -7.35
C ARG A 352 -10.23 3.81 -7.56
N ASP A 353 -11.03 4.29 -6.61
CA ASP A 353 -11.65 5.62 -6.71
C ASP A 353 -10.60 6.75 -6.82
N LEU A 354 -9.55 6.70 -6.01
CA LEU A 354 -8.48 7.71 -6.04
C LEU A 354 -7.63 7.60 -7.30
N SER A 355 -7.26 6.38 -7.72
CA SER A 355 -6.47 6.17 -8.94
C SER A 355 -7.23 6.62 -10.19
N ASP A 356 -8.52 6.28 -10.31
CA ASP A 356 -9.37 6.72 -11.43
C ASP A 356 -9.48 8.26 -11.45
N ALA A 357 -9.67 8.90 -10.30
CA ALA A 357 -9.75 10.35 -10.20
C ALA A 357 -8.41 11.05 -10.49
N MET A 358 -7.28 10.49 -10.04
CA MET A 358 -5.95 10.99 -10.36
C MET A 358 -5.64 10.85 -11.84
N GLU A 359 -6.01 9.73 -12.47
CA GLU A 359 -5.82 9.52 -13.91
C GLU A 359 -6.59 10.56 -14.75
N GLN A 360 -7.82 10.90 -14.36
CA GLN A 360 -8.58 11.97 -14.99
C GLN A 360 -7.85 13.33 -14.92
N GLN A 361 -7.28 13.67 -13.77
CA GLN A 361 -6.51 14.91 -13.60
C GLN A 361 -5.19 14.89 -14.37
N VAL A 362 -4.52 13.74 -14.47
CA VAL A 362 -3.32 13.57 -15.30
C VAL A 362 -3.64 13.85 -16.77
N LEU A 363 -4.78 13.37 -17.26
CA LEU A 363 -5.24 13.64 -18.64
C LEU A 363 -5.57 15.12 -18.85
N ASP A 364 -6.26 15.76 -17.91
CA ASP A 364 -6.62 17.18 -18.00
C ASP A 364 -5.39 18.10 -17.97
N LEU A 365 -4.47 17.88 -17.02
CA LEU A 365 -3.20 18.62 -16.96
C LEU A 365 -2.35 18.42 -18.22
N SER A 366 -2.34 17.20 -18.77
CA SER A 366 -1.65 16.90 -20.03
C SER A 366 -2.29 17.64 -21.21
N ALA A 367 -3.63 17.67 -21.29
CA ALA A 367 -4.37 18.39 -22.34
C ALA A 367 -4.12 19.91 -22.28
N GLN A 368 -3.89 20.44 -21.08
CA GLN A 368 -3.50 21.84 -20.86
C GLN A 368 -2.01 22.13 -21.14
N GLY A 369 -1.20 21.09 -21.43
CA GLY A 369 0.23 21.20 -21.75
C GLY A 369 1.18 21.10 -20.55
N TYR A 370 0.66 20.80 -19.35
CA TYR A 370 1.44 20.70 -18.11
C TYR A 370 1.94 19.27 -17.87
N THR A 371 2.76 18.76 -18.78
CA THR A 371 3.21 17.36 -18.78
C THR A 371 4.09 16.99 -17.58
N GLY A 372 4.96 17.89 -17.11
CA GLY A 372 5.79 17.65 -15.92
C GLY A 372 4.95 17.45 -14.66
N THR A 373 3.91 18.25 -14.49
CA THR A 373 2.95 18.18 -13.38
C THR A 373 2.09 16.93 -13.47
N ALA A 374 1.63 16.58 -14.68
CA ALA A 374 0.89 15.36 -14.94
C ALA A 374 1.72 14.11 -14.61
N LEU A 375 3.02 14.10 -14.92
CA LEU A 375 3.93 13.01 -14.55
C LEU A 375 4.14 12.94 -13.03
N ALA A 376 4.30 14.08 -12.34
CA ALA A 376 4.44 14.11 -10.90
C ALA A 376 3.17 13.57 -10.19
N LEU A 377 1.98 13.91 -10.69
CA LEU A 377 0.72 13.40 -10.18
C LEU A 377 0.56 11.89 -10.46
N ARG A 378 0.95 11.43 -11.65
CA ARG A 378 0.98 10.00 -12.00
C ARG A 378 1.91 9.22 -11.08
N ASP A 379 3.10 9.75 -10.80
CA ASP A 379 4.07 9.16 -9.86
C ASP A 379 3.47 9.00 -8.46
N ALA A 380 2.72 10.00 -7.98
CA ALA A 380 2.00 9.91 -6.71
C ALA A 380 0.89 8.85 -6.73
N GLY A 381 0.12 8.74 -7.83
CA GLY A 381 -0.90 7.70 -7.99
C GLY A 381 -0.33 6.27 -8.04
N LEU A 382 0.84 6.09 -8.66
CA LEU A 382 1.56 4.82 -8.65
C LEU A 382 2.04 4.46 -7.24
N ALA A 383 2.63 5.42 -6.53
CA ALA A 383 3.07 5.22 -5.15
C ALA A 383 1.90 4.91 -4.21
N LEU A 384 0.74 5.55 -4.41
CA LEU A 384 -0.48 5.26 -3.67
C LEU A 384 -0.94 3.82 -3.91
N THR A 385 -0.99 3.41 -5.19
CA THR A 385 -1.42 2.07 -5.56
C THR A 385 -0.51 1.04 -4.91
N GLU A 386 0.81 1.21 -5.05
CA GLU A 386 1.83 0.32 -4.47
C GLU A 386 1.70 0.22 -2.95
N ASP A 387 1.61 1.35 -2.25
CA ASP A 387 1.47 1.42 -0.80
C ASP A 387 0.19 0.71 -0.30
N LEU A 388 -0.94 1.02 -0.91
CA LEU A 388 -2.22 0.43 -0.52
C LEU A 388 -2.28 -1.06 -0.87
N THR A 389 -1.74 -1.49 -2.01
CA THR A 389 -1.72 -2.93 -2.35
C THR A 389 -0.82 -3.71 -1.43
N THR A 390 0.36 -3.18 -1.11
CA THR A 390 1.36 -3.86 -0.28
C THR A 390 0.91 -3.96 1.17
N ARG A 391 0.38 -2.87 1.74
CA ARG A 391 -0.01 -2.85 3.16
C ARG A 391 -1.42 -3.36 3.45
N SER A 392 -2.34 -3.37 2.47
CA SER A 392 -3.70 -3.88 2.67
C SER A 392 -3.76 -5.38 2.99
N VAL A 393 -2.71 -6.15 2.69
CA VAL A 393 -2.62 -7.58 3.01
C VAL A 393 -2.66 -7.84 4.52
N HIS A 394 -2.27 -6.86 5.34
CA HIS A 394 -2.35 -6.94 6.80
C HIS A 394 -3.76 -6.72 7.36
N LEU A 395 -4.73 -6.36 6.52
CA LEU A 395 -6.13 -6.24 6.90
C LEU A 395 -6.89 -7.54 6.56
N PRO A 396 -7.94 -7.87 7.32
CA PRO A 396 -8.76 -9.03 7.00
C PRO A 396 -9.45 -8.86 5.62
N GLY A 397 -9.66 -9.99 4.93
CA GLY A 397 -10.46 -10.02 3.71
C GLY A 397 -11.94 -9.73 3.97
N ALA A 398 -12.69 -9.48 2.91
CA ALA A 398 -14.15 -9.41 2.96
C ALA A 398 -14.76 -10.15 1.77
N PHE A 399 -15.92 -10.77 1.98
CA PHE A 399 -16.66 -11.49 0.95
C PHE A 399 -18.16 -11.19 1.05
N GLN A 400 -18.88 -11.39 -0.06
CA GLN A 400 -20.32 -11.19 -0.09
C GLN A 400 -21.09 -12.49 0.17
N VAL A 401 -22.18 -12.39 0.92
CA VAL A 401 -23.10 -13.47 1.24
C VAL A 401 -24.51 -13.05 0.85
N MET A 402 -25.20 -13.89 0.10
CA MET A 402 -26.62 -13.68 -0.22
C MET A 402 -27.51 -14.25 0.88
N VAL A 403 -28.27 -13.39 1.54
CA VAL A 403 -29.25 -13.79 2.56
C VAL A 403 -30.42 -14.48 1.86
N ARG A 404 -30.68 -15.76 2.14
CA ARG A 404 -31.70 -16.54 1.41
C ARG A 404 -33.12 -16.29 1.91
N THR A 405 -33.26 -16.12 3.20
CA THR A 405 -34.54 -15.91 3.90
C THR A 405 -34.36 -14.81 4.91
N THR A 406 -35.40 -14.03 5.18
CA THR A 406 -35.29 -12.96 6.16
C THR A 406 -34.95 -13.54 7.54
N GLU A 407 -33.83 -13.10 8.10
CA GLU A 407 -33.29 -13.62 9.35
C GLU A 407 -32.54 -12.53 10.14
N PRO A 408 -32.29 -12.73 11.45
CA PRO A 408 -31.51 -11.78 12.25
C PRO A 408 -30.06 -11.70 11.79
N ALA A 409 -29.44 -10.51 11.92
CA ALA A 409 -28.06 -10.26 11.55
C ALA A 409 -27.07 -11.21 12.24
N LEU A 410 -27.33 -11.56 13.51
CA LEU A 410 -26.58 -12.55 14.27
C LEU A 410 -26.58 -13.94 13.58
N VAL A 411 -27.73 -14.36 13.05
CA VAL A 411 -27.88 -15.67 12.39
C VAL A 411 -27.18 -15.65 11.04
N THR A 412 -27.34 -14.58 10.26
CA THR A 412 -26.63 -14.39 8.98
C THR A 412 -25.12 -14.43 9.19
N LEU A 413 -24.62 -13.70 10.19
CA LEU A 413 -23.18 -13.66 10.49
C LEU A 413 -22.68 -15.04 10.96
N TYR A 414 -23.38 -15.68 11.90
CA TYR A 414 -23.01 -17.02 12.37
C TYR A 414 -22.99 -18.06 11.25
N ARG A 415 -23.92 -18.00 10.30
CA ARG A 415 -23.92 -18.90 9.13
C ARG A 415 -22.76 -18.64 8.18
N ALA A 416 -22.30 -17.38 8.08
CA ALA A 416 -21.23 -17.00 7.18
C ALA A 416 -19.83 -17.31 7.74
N THR A 417 -19.61 -17.12 9.04
CA THR A 417 -18.26 -17.22 9.66
C THR A 417 -18.15 -18.27 10.76
N GLY A 418 -19.27 -18.78 11.28
CA GLY A 418 -19.29 -19.62 12.49
C GLY A 418 -19.13 -18.83 13.79
N ASN A 419 -19.01 -17.50 13.74
CA ASN A 419 -18.88 -16.61 14.88
C ASN A 419 -19.88 -15.45 14.75
N SER A 420 -20.44 -14.97 15.86
CA SER A 420 -21.41 -13.88 15.87
C SER A 420 -21.05 -12.73 16.81
N SER A 421 -19.85 -12.77 17.41
CA SER A 421 -19.38 -11.75 18.35
C SER A 421 -19.36 -10.34 17.74
N ARG A 422 -19.03 -10.21 16.45
CA ARG A 422 -18.91 -8.92 15.73
C ARG A 422 -20.19 -8.48 15.00
N TRP A 423 -21.37 -8.91 15.45
CA TRP A 423 -22.64 -8.58 14.76
C TRP A 423 -22.93 -7.08 14.63
N GLN A 424 -22.50 -6.25 15.59
CA GLN A 424 -22.66 -4.79 15.51
C GLN A 424 -21.86 -4.18 14.35
N TYR A 425 -20.65 -4.69 14.12
CA TYR A 425 -19.81 -4.31 12.97
C TYR A 425 -20.50 -4.71 11.66
N PHE A 426 -21.01 -5.94 11.60
CA PHE A 426 -21.74 -6.44 10.44
C PHE A 426 -22.99 -5.60 10.10
N VAL A 427 -23.78 -5.21 11.11
CA VAL A 427 -24.96 -4.34 10.95
C VAL A 427 -24.56 -2.98 10.39
N ARG A 428 -23.52 -2.35 10.97
CA ARG A 428 -23.03 -1.04 10.53
C ARG A 428 -22.51 -1.08 9.10
N ARG A 429 -21.63 -2.05 8.79
CA ARG A 429 -21.01 -2.21 7.46
C ARG A 429 -22.05 -2.33 6.35
N ASN A 430 -23.13 -3.06 6.62
CA ASN A 430 -24.18 -3.32 5.64
C ASN A 430 -25.31 -2.29 5.64
N ASN A 431 -25.22 -1.24 6.47
CA ASN A 431 -26.28 -0.27 6.69
C ASN A 431 -27.65 -0.96 6.94
N ILE A 432 -27.66 -1.89 7.90
CA ILE A 432 -28.86 -2.62 8.30
C ILE A 432 -29.60 -1.76 9.35
N SER A 433 -30.82 -1.34 9.01
CA SER A 433 -31.62 -0.47 9.89
C SER A 433 -32.16 -1.20 11.13
N ASP A 434 -32.59 -2.46 10.97
CA ASP A 434 -33.05 -3.30 12.07
C ASP A 434 -32.19 -4.57 12.15
N PRO A 435 -31.36 -4.72 13.20
CA PRO A 435 -30.50 -5.89 13.40
C PRO A 435 -31.24 -7.23 13.44
N VAL A 436 -32.53 -7.25 13.81
CA VAL A 436 -33.33 -8.48 13.91
C VAL A 436 -33.93 -8.87 12.55
N PHE A 437 -33.87 -7.97 11.57
CA PHE A 437 -34.52 -8.14 10.28
C PHE A 437 -33.57 -7.81 9.11
N VAL A 438 -32.84 -8.82 8.64
CA VAL A 438 -32.07 -8.73 7.40
C VAL A 438 -32.90 -9.35 6.26
N PRO A 439 -33.41 -8.58 5.29
CA PRO A 439 -34.30 -9.10 4.26
C PRO A 439 -33.66 -10.20 3.40
N GLY A 440 -34.41 -11.27 3.13
CA GLY A 440 -34.03 -12.27 2.13
C GLY A 440 -33.88 -11.67 0.72
N GLY A 441 -32.91 -12.15 -0.04
CA GLY A 441 -32.52 -11.63 -1.35
C GLY A 441 -31.48 -10.50 -1.31
N ARG A 442 -31.13 -9.98 -0.12
CA ARG A 442 -30.10 -8.94 0.04
C ARG A 442 -28.69 -9.56 0.03
N SER A 443 -27.78 -8.97 -0.74
CA SER A 443 -26.33 -9.25 -0.63
C SER A 443 -25.77 -8.46 0.55
N VAL A 444 -25.08 -9.13 1.46
CA VAL A 444 -24.42 -8.53 2.62
C VAL A 444 -22.93 -8.86 2.60
N GLU A 445 -22.10 -7.91 2.99
CA GLU A 445 -20.66 -8.05 3.07
C GLU A 445 -20.23 -8.49 4.47
N VAL A 446 -19.36 -9.50 4.53
CA VAL A 446 -18.87 -10.13 5.76
C VAL A 446 -17.34 -10.10 5.72
N ILE A 447 -16.73 -9.70 6.84
CA ILE A 447 -15.26 -9.70 6.99
C ILE A 447 -14.83 -11.12 7.36
N SER A 448 -13.82 -11.65 6.66
CA SER A 448 -13.22 -12.94 7.02
C SER A 448 -12.42 -12.77 8.31
N GLU A 449 -12.83 -13.47 9.38
CA GLU A 449 -11.98 -13.59 10.56
C GLU A 449 -10.73 -14.40 10.17
N GLN A 450 -9.53 -13.91 10.52
CA GLN A 450 -8.32 -14.72 10.39
C GLN A 450 -8.47 -15.91 11.34
N GLN A 451 -8.42 -17.13 10.80
CA GLN A 451 -8.22 -18.32 11.63
C GLN A 451 -6.79 -18.23 12.15
N ASP A 452 -6.66 -18.05 13.48
CA ASP A 452 -5.38 -18.17 14.19
C ASP A 452 -4.72 -19.53 13.94
#